data_AF-A0A427T4H9-F1
#
_entry.id   AF-A0A427T4H9-F1
#
_cell.length_a   1.000
_cell.length_b   1.000
_cell.length_c   1.000
_cell.angle_alpha   90.00
_cell.angle_beta   90.00
_cell.angle_gamma   90.00
#
_symmetry.space_group_name_H-M   'P 1'
#
loop_
_entity.id
_entity.type
_entity.pdbx_description
1 polymer ?
#
loop_
_entity_poly.entity_id
_entity_poly.type
_entity_poly.pdbx_seq_one_letter_code
_entity_poly.pdbx_strand_id
1 'polypeptide(L)'
;MRSGHHQRPLLFLDIDGTLLPFGAAGDSHLDRLDPGMGLRLAALPCALVWATTWEHEANTELAPRLGLPPLPVVRWPEPSAEREREDRWFGLHWKTRPLVEWAAGRPFIWVDDELTDADREWVSAHHHGGALLHRVVPSRGLLAEDIPVLDHWLRTP
;
A
#
# COMPACT_ATOMS: atom_id res chain seq x y z
N MET A 1 -9.15 28.27 -8.15
CA MET A 1 -9.58 26.86 -8.28
C MET A 1 -8.66 26.03 -7.40
N ARG A 2 -9.13 25.47 -6.28
CA ARG A 2 -8.33 24.57 -5.45
C ARG A 2 -8.44 23.17 -6.05
N SER A 3 -7.36 22.67 -6.62
CA SER A 3 -7.27 21.34 -7.23
C SER A 3 -7.66 20.26 -6.20
N GLY A 4 -8.80 19.59 -6.41
CA GLY A 4 -9.38 18.59 -5.50
C GLY A 4 -8.57 17.30 -5.31
N HIS A 5 -7.32 17.25 -5.76
CA HIS A 5 -6.42 16.10 -5.64
C HIS A 5 -5.68 16.05 -4.30
N HIS A 6 -5.56 17.18 -3.58
CA HIS A 6 -4.81 17.25 -2.32
C HIS A 6 -5.62 16.79 -1.09
N GLN A 7 -6.90 16.41 -1.27
CA GLN A 7 -7.78 16.00 -0.16
C GLN A 7 -8.27 14.56 -0.25
N ARG A 8 -8.03 13.84 -1.36
CA ARG A 8 -8.47 12.44 -1.45
C ARG A 8 -7.65 11.56 -0.51
N PRO A 9 -8.25 10.52 0.10
CA PRO A 9 -7.50 9.50 0.80
C PRO A 9 -6.45 8.87 -0.11
N LEU A 10 -5.39 8.34 0.51
CA LEU A 10 -4.32 7.61 -0.16
C LEU A 10 -4.57 6.12 -0.10
N LEU A 11 -4.04 5.39 -1.08
CA LEU A 11 -3.94 3.94 -1.03
C LEU A 11 -2.50 3.56 -1.40
N PHE A 12 -1.73 3.20 -0.38
CA PHE A 12 -0.37 2.70 -0.50
C PHE A 12 -0.41 1.22 -0.87
N LEU A 13 0.24 0.88 -1.99
CA LEU A 13 0.25 -0.46 -2.58
C LEU A 13 1.65 -1.06 -2.54
N ASP A 14 1.81 -2.15 -1.81
CA ASP A 14 2.94 -3.04 -2.03
C ASP A 14 2.73 -3.96 -3.24
N ILE A 15 3.78 -4.66 -3.69
CA ILE A 15 3.76 -5.55 -4.85
C ILE A 15 3.96 -7.00 -4.45
N ASP A 16 5.11 -7.35 -3.87
CA ASP A 16 5.49 -8.73 -3.61
C ASP A 16 4.63 -9.32 -2.50
N GLY A 17 3.99 -10.47 -2.72
CA GLY A 17 3.02 -11.03 -1.76
C GLY A 17 1.69 -10.28 -1.74
N THR A 18 1.61 -9.08 -2.33
CA THR A 18 0.42 -8.22 -2.35
C THR A 18 -0.29 -8.25 -3.69
N LEU A 19 0.22 -7.55 -4.71
CA LEU A 19 -0.36 -7.59 -6.06
C LEU A 19 0.18 -8.76 -6.88
N LEU A 20 1.40 -9.18 -6.57
CA LEU A 20 2.05 -10.37 -7.10
C LEU A 20 2.13 -11.43 -6.00
N PRO A 21 1.14 -12.34 -5.91
CA PRO A 21 1.16 -13.35 -4.87
C PRO A 21 2.33 -14.32 -5.04
N PHE A 22 2.92 -14.70 -3.91
CA PHE A 22 3.93 -15.74 -3.87
C PHE A 22 3.30 -17.09 -4.24
N GLY A 23 3.99 -17.88 -5.05
CA GLY A 23 3.51 -19.20 -5.49
C GLY A 23 4.67 -20.16 -5.71
N ALA A 24 4.35 -21.42 -6.01
CA ALA A 24 5.33 -22.48 -6.18
C ALA A 24 6.31 -22.17 -7.34
N ALA A 25 7.56 -22.66 -7.23
CA ALA A 25 8.60 -22.41 -8.23
C ALA A 25 8.18 -22.95 -9.61
N GLY A 26 8.28 -22.13 -10.67
CA GLY A 26 8.11 -22.58 -12.06
C GLY A 26 7.25 -21.68 -12.96
N ASP A 27 6.35 -20.87 -12.42
CA ASP A 27 5.56 -19.92 -13.22
C ASP A 27 6.31 -18.60 -13.39
N SER A 28 6.08 -17.91 -14.52
CA SER A 28 6.44 -16.50 -14.65
C SER A 28 5.71 -15.72 -13.57
N HIS A 29 6.47 -15.02 -12.70
CA HIS A 29 5.95 -14.32 -11.53
C HIS A 29 4.80 -13.35 -11.86
N LEU A 30 4.81 -12.81 -13.08
CA LEU A 30 3.85 -11.83 -13.58
C LEU A 30 2.53 -12.44 -14.08
N ASP A 31 2.49 -13.74 -14.39
CA ASP A 31 1.29 -14.42 -14.89
C ASP A 31 0.22 -14.60 -13.79
N ARG A 32 0.62 -14.38 -12.53
CA ARG A 32 -0.23 -14.47 -11.34
C ARG A 32 -1.03 -13.21 -11.04
N LEU A 33 -0.74 -12.12 -11.77
CA LEU A 33 -1.44 -10.86 -11.60
C LEU A 33 -2.90 -11.01 -12.05
N ASP A 34 -3.86 -10.64 -11.19
CA ASP A 34 -5.26 -10.55 -11.62
C ASP A 34 -5.41 -9.40 -12.65
N PRO A 35 -5.73 -9.70 -13.93
CA PRO A 35 -5.82 -8.67 -14.96
C PRO A 35 -6.96 -7.67 -14.72
N GLY A 36 -7.96 -8.03 -13.90
CA GLY A 36 -9.04 -7.12 -13.52
C GLY A 36 -8.69 -6.22 -12.33
N MET A 37 -7.59 -6.48 -11.62
CA MET A 37 -7.26 -5.77 -10.37
C MET A 37 -7.04 -4.28 -10.59
N GLY A 38 -6.31 -3.90 -11.64
CA GLY A 38 -6.03 -2.48 -11.91
C GLY A 38 -7.30 -1.67 -12.20
N LEU A 39 -8.26 -2.23 -12.93
CA LEU A 39 -9.56 -1.59 -13.15
C LEU A 39 -10.33 -1.38 -11.83
N ARG A 40 -10.28 -2.36 -10.93
CA ARG A 40 -10.94 -2.27 -9.62
C ARG A 40 -10.27 -1.23 -8.72
N LEU A 41 -8.95 -1.21 -8.66
CA LEU A 41 -8.18 -0.21 -7.91
C LEU A 41 -8.42 1.21 -8.46
N ALA A 42 -8.45 1.38 -9.78
CA ALA A 42 -8.70 2.67 -10.41
C ALA A 42 -10.12 3.23 -10.16
N ALA A 43 -11.08 2.37 -9.82
CA ALA A 43 -12.45 2.77 -9.50
C ALA A 43 -12.61 3.28 -8.06
N LEU A 44 -11.65 3.03 -7.17
CA LEU A 44 -11.70 3.48 -5.78
C LEU A 44 -11.58 5.02 -5.69
N PRO A 45 -12.32 5.70 -4.78
CA PRO A 45 -12.31 7.15 -4.66
C PRO A 45 -11.07 7.71 -3.93
N CYS A 46 -9.89 7.14 -4.17
CA CYS A 46 -8.61 7.50 -3.55
C CYS A 46 -7.54 7.86 -4.60
N ALA A 47 -6.37 8.27 -4.13
CA ALA A 47 -5.16 8.35 -4.95
C ALA A 47 -4.24 7.15 -4.63
N LEU A 48 -3.95 6.35 -5.66
CA LEU A 48 -3.04 5.20 -5.55
C LEU A 48 -1.58 5.67 -5.51
N VAL A 49 -0.75 4.98 -4.72
CA VAL A 49 0.68 5.27 -4.55
C VAL A 49 1.44 3.95 -4.41
N TRP A 50 2.53 3.79 -5.14
CA TRP A 50 3.43 2.65 -4.97
C TRP A 50 4.22 2.76 -3.65
N ALA A 51 4.07 1.77 -2.79
CA ALA A 51 4.71 1.61 -1.50
C ALA A 51 5.48 0.28 -1.43
N THR A 52 6.37 0.11 -2.41
CA THR A 52 7.15 -1.11 -2.65
C THR A 52 8.63 -0.79 -2.83
N THR A 53 9.48 -1.80 -2.65
CA THR A 53 10.92 -1.76 -2.97
C THR A 53 11.20 -1.76 -4.48
N TRP A 54 10.19 -2.05 -5.31
CA TRP A 54 10.28 -1.88 -6.78
C TRP A 54 10.28 -0.42 -7.22
N GLU A 55 10.05 0.53 -6.32
CA GLU A 55 10.12 1.96 -6.57
C GLU A 55 9.54 2.41 -7.94
N HIS A 56 10.39 2.93 -8.83
CA HIS A 56 9.99 3.43 -10.14
C HIS A 56 9.80 2.32 -11.17
N GLU A 57 10.44 1.17 -10.98
CA GLU A 57 10.28 -0.03 -11.79
C GLU A 57 8.83 -0.56 -11.73
N ALA A 58 8.10 -0.30 -10.64
CA ALA A 58 6.66 -0.57 -10.57
C ALA A 58 5.85 0.10 -11.69
N ASN A 59 6.25 1.31 -12.11
CA ASN A 59 5.59 2.04 -13.20
C ASN A 59 5.97 1.53 -14.59
N THR A 60 7.15 0.95 -14.76
CA THR A 60 7.57 0.38 -16.05
C THR A 60 7.09 -1.04 -16.22
N GLU A 61 7.02 -1.81 -15.13
CA GLU A 61 6.68 -3.23 -15.17
C GLU A 61 5.20 -3.49 -14.82
N LEU A 62 4.71 -3.03 -13.67
CA LEU A 62 3.39 -3.45 -13.18
C LEU A 62 2.26 -2.56 -13.69
N ALA A 63 2.44 -1.24 -13.69
CA ALA A 63 1.37 -0.32 -14.08
C ALA A 63 0.77 -0.61 -15.48
N PRO A 64 1.56 -0.87 -16.55
CA PRO A 64 1.00 -1.18 -17.88
C PRO A 64 0.21 -2.50 -17.89
N ARG A 65 0.65 -3.50 -17.14
CA ARG A 65 -0.01 -4.81 -17.04
C ARG A 65 -1.33 -4.73 -16.27
N LEU A 66 -1.44 -3.80 -15.33
CA LEU A 66 -2.67 -3.47 -14.61
C LEU A 66 -3.57 -2.48 -15.38
N GLY A 67 -3.11 -1.90 -16.50
CA GLY A 67 -3.83 -0.81 -17.17
C GLY A 67 -3.93 0.46 -16.33
N LEU A 68 -3.02 0.65 -15.36
CA LEU A 68 -2.94 1.84 -14.53
C LEU A 68 -2.03 2.90 -15.19
N PRO A 69 -2.33 4.20 -15.03
CA PRO A 69 -1.36 5.23 -15.35
C PRO A 69 -0.15 5.13 -14.40
N PRO A 70 0.98 5.80 -14.72
CA PRO A 70 2.07 5.93 -13.77
C PRO A 70 1.58 6.54 -12.44
N LEU A 71 1.92 5.90 -11.33
CA LEU A 71 1.54 6.34 -9.98
C LEU A 71 2.72 7.04 -9.28
N PRO A 72 2.44 7.92 -8.30
CA PRO A 72 3.45 8.39 -7.36
C PRO A 72 4.11 7.20 -6.65
N VAL A 73 5.40 7.35 -6.34
CA VAL A 73 6.22 6.34 -5.66
C VAL A 73 6.68 6.91 -4.32
N VAL A 74 6.52 6.14 -3.24
CA VAL A 74 7.11 6.48 -1.95
C VAL A 74 8.62 6.36 -2.07
N ARG A 75 9.34 7.43 -1.70
CA ARG A 75 10.79 7.39 -1.57
C ARG A 75 11.13 7.04 -0.14
N TRP A 76 11.89 5.97 0.03
CA TRP A 76 12.26 5.45 1.34
C TRP A 76 13.45 6.24 1.91
N PRO A 77 13.31 6.90 3.07
CA PRO A 77 14.44 7.54 3.71
C PRO A 77 15.37 6.48 4.30
N GLU A 78 16.68 6.74 4.27
CA GLU A 78 17.63 5.95 5.04
C GLU A 78 17.35 6.15 6.54
N PRO A 79 17.01 5.10 7.29
CA PRO A 79 16.71 5.23 8.71
C PRO A 79 17.96 5.54 9.51
N SER A 80 17.82 6.34 10.59
CA SER A 80 18.91 6.44 11.56
C SER A 80 18.99 5.14 12.38
N ALA A 81 20.19 4.78 12.83
CA ALA A 81 20.38 3.59 13.66
C ALA A 81 19.56 3.62 14.97
N GLU A 82 19.21 4.81 15.46
CA GLU A 82 18.30 4.99 16.59
C GLU A 82 16.86 4.63 16.21
N ARG A 83 16.34 5.19 15.10
CA ARG A 83 15.00 4.86 14.60
C ARG A 83 14.86 3.36 14.32
N GLU A 84 15.84 2.73 13.68
CA GLU A 84 15.78 1.28 13.47
C GLU A 84 15.72 0.47 14.77
N ARG A 85 16.47 0.90 15.80
CA ARG A 85 16.45 0.22 17.10
C ARG A 85 15.08 0.36 17.76
N GLU A 86 14.48 1.55 17.71
CA GLU A 86 13.12 1.77 18.19
C GLU A 86 12.11 0.92 17.44
N ASP A 87 12.17 0.91 16.11
CA ASP A 87 11.22 0.15 15.28
C ASP A 87 11.31 -1.34 15.57
N ARG A 88 12.53 -1.89 15.70
CA ARG A 88 12.73 -3.28 16.15
C ARG A 88 12.21 -3.52 17.57
N TRP A 89 12.35 -2.55 18.48
CA TRP A 89 11.84 -2.66 19.85
C TRP A 89 10.31 -2.71 19.89
N PHE A 90 9.65 -1.90 19.08
CA PHE A 90 8.19 -1.88 18.95
C PHE A 90 7.65 -2.96 18.00
N GLY A 91 8.52 -3.68 17.29
CA GLY A 91 8.12 -4.67 16.29
C GLY A 91 7.46 -4.06 15.06
N LEU A 92 7.81 -2.81 14.72
CA LEU A 92 7.24 -2.11 13.56
C LEU A 92 7.87 -2.57 12.27
N HIS A 93 7.02 -2.67 11.25
CA HIS A 93 7.46 -2.76 9.88
C HIS A 93 8.18 -1.47 9.46
N TRP A 94 9.28 -1.60 8.72
CA TRP A 94 10.16 -0.49 8.37
C TRP A 94 9.47 0.59 7.51
N LYS A 95 8.41 0.23 6.75
CA LYS A 95 7.60 1.19 5.98
C LYS A 95 6.64 2.01 6.85
N THR A 96 6.33 1.58 8.08
CA THR A 96 5.25 2.15 8.90
C THR A 96 5.43 3.65 9.15
N ARG A 97 6.59 4.07 9.65
CA ARG A 97 6.87 5.49 9.89
C ARG A 97 6.98 6.30 8.59
N PRO A 98 7.75 5.87 7.58
CA PRO A 98 7.79 6.57 6.29
C PRO A 98 6.41 6.78 5.66
N LEU A 99 5.50 5.80 5.72
CA LEU A 99 4.17 5.94 5.15
C LEU A 99 3.28 6.93 5.91
N VAL A 100 3.34 6.94 7.24
CA VAL A 100 2.63 7.93 8.06
C VAL A 100 3.17 9.35 7.80
N GLU A 101 4.50 9.50 7.74
CA GLU A 101 5.15 10.76 7.39
C GLU A 101 4.77 11.21 5.96
N TRP A 102 4.78 10.30 4.99
CA TRP A 102 4.41 10.58 3.60
C TRP A 102 2.93 10.99 3.47
N ALA A 103 2.04 10.33 4.21
CA ALA A 103 0.62 10.65 4.23
C ALA A 103 0.36 12.08 4.73
N ALA A 104 1.26 12.65 5.55
CA ALA A 104 1.21 14.03 6.03
C ALA A 104 -0.17 14.41 6.61
N GLY A 105 -0.74 13.50 7.40
CA GLY A 105 -2.06 13.66 8.03
C GLY A 105 -3.26 13.35 7.14
N ARG A 106 -3.07 13.02 5.84
CA ARG A 106 -4.17 12.58 4.98
C ARG A 106 -4.66 11.19 5.39
N PRO A 107 -5.97 10.89 5.28
CA PRO A 107 -6.45 9.54 5.46
C PRO A 107 -5.79 8.59 4.46
N PHE A 108 -5.46 7.37 4.87
CA PHE A 108 -4.86 6.39 3.98
C PHE A 108 -5.29 4.95 4.25
N ILE A 109 -5.24 4.14 3.20
CA ILE A 109 -5.20 2.68 3.26
C ILE A 109 -3.77 2.26 2.95
N TRP A 110 -3.23 1.29 3.67
CA TRP A 110 -1.99 0.59 3.32
C TRP A 110 -2.29 -0.89 3.12
N VAL A 111 -2.09 -1.38 1.89
CA VAL A 111 -2.28 -2.78 1.51
C VAL A 111 -0.90 -3.43 1.37
N ASP A 112 -0.63 -4.43 2.21
CA ASP A 112 0.67 -5.11 2.31
C ASP A 112 0.50 -6.44 3.07
N ASP A 113 1.28 -7.47 2.78
CA ASP A 113 1.16 -8.80 3.39
C ASP A 113 1.93 -8.92 4.72
N GLU A 114 2.92 -8.05 4.94
CA GLU A 114 3.83 -8.09 6.09
C GLU A 114 3.28 -7.35 7.32
N LEU A 115 2.09 -6.73 7.20
CA LEU A 115 1.46 -5.95 8.28
C LEU A 115 1.23 -6.74 9.57
N THR A 116 1.56 -6.12 10.69
CA THR A 116 1.37 -6.69 12.03
C THR A 116 0.40 -5.88 12.89
N ASP A 117 0.03 -6.43 14.05
CA ASP A 117 -0.78 -5.70 15.04
C ASP A 117 -0.01 -4.52 15.65
N ALA A 118 1.31 -4.63 15.78
CA ALA A 118 2.16 -3.53 16.24
C ALA A 118 2.08 -2.32 15.30
N ASP A 119 2.06 -2.55 13.98
CA ASP A 119 1.87 -1.48 13.00
C ASP A 119 0.51 -0.80 13.16
N ARG A 120 -0.56 -1.58 13.37
CA ARG A 120 -1.92 -1.07 13.57
C ARG A 120 -2.01 -0.20 14.81
N GLU A 121 -1.51 -0.70 15.93
CA GLU A 121 -1.49 0.01 17.20
C GLU A 121 -0.68 1.30 17.10
N TRP A 122 0.50 1.24 16.50
CA TRP A 122 1.36 2.41 16.35
C TRP A 122 0.74 3.46 15.43
N VAL A 123 0.22 3.07 14.27
CA VAL A 123 -0.45 4.00 13.34
C VAL A 123 -1.68 4.64 13.99
N SER A 124 -2.48 3.85 14.71
CA SER A 124 -3.65 4.38 15.43
C SER A 124 -3.29 5.41 16.49
N ALA A 125 -2.12 5.28 17.12
CA ALA A 125 -1.64 6.21 18.14
C ALA A 125 -0.98 7.47 17.56
N HIS A 126 -0.37 7.39 16.37
CA HIS A 126 0.51 8.44 15.83
C HIS A 126 -0.05 9.15 14.58
N HIS A 127 -1.04 8.58 13.89
CA HIS A 127 -1.67 9.23 12.74
C HIS A 127 -3.04 9.78 13.12
N HIS A 128 -3.20 11.10 13.04
CA HIS A 128 -4.46 11.78 13.38
C HIS A 128 -5.52 11.68 12.28
N GLY A 129 -5.13 11.32 11.04
CA GLY A 129 -6.09 11.00 9.99
C GLY A 129 -6.62 9.57 10.14
N GLY A 130 -7.71 9.24 9.45
CA GLY A 130 -8.17 7.85 9.37
C GLY A 130 -7.11 6.98 8.68
N ALA A 131 -6.78 5.81 9.26
CA ALA A 131 -5.93 4.82 8.61
C ALA A 131 -6.57 3.42 8.64
N LEU A 132 -6.47 2.72 7.50
CA LEU A 132 -6.75 1.29 7.41
C LEU A 132 -5.50 0.56 6.96
N LEU A 133 -5.01 -0.35 7.79
CA LEU A 133 -3.95 -1.30 7.42
C LEU A 133 -4.66 -2.57 6.91
N HIS A 134 -4.59 -2.87 5.63
CA HIS A 134 -5.27 -4.02 5.03
C HIS A 134 -4.26 -5.13 4.75
N ARG A 135 -4.21 -6.13 5.62
CA ARG A 135 -3.27 -7.25 5.47
C ARG A 135 -3.82 -8.28 4.50
N VAL A 136 -3.03 -8.66 3.50
CA VAL A 136 -3.37 -9.75 2.58
C VAL A 136 -2.54 -11.00 2.89
N VAL A 137 -3.02 -12.16 2.44
CA VAL A 137 -2.27 -13.42 2.59
C VAL A 137 -1.28 -13.53 1.43
N PRO A 138 0.04 -13.67 1.66
CA PRO A 138 1.04 -13.54 0.60
C PRO A 138 0.88 -14.53 -0.55
N SER A 139 0.38 -15.74 -0.26
CA SER A 139 0.16 -16.77 -1.27
C SER A 139 -1.08 -16.55 -2.14
N ARG A 140 -1.91 -15.56 -1.79
CA ARG A 140 -3.17 -15.22 -2.47
C ARG A 140 -3.12 -13.82 -3.04
N GLY A 141 -2.43 -12.91 -2.37
CA GLY A 141 -2.38 -11.50 -2.71
C GLY A 141 -3.71 -10.80 -2.40
N LEU A 142 -3.83 -9.58 -2.92
CA LEU A 142 -5.05 -8.79 -2.93
C LEU A 142 -6.07 -9.44 -3.89
N LEU A 143 -7.28 -9.67 -3.41
CA LEU A 143 -8.34 -10.34 -4.14
C LEU A 143 -9.49 -9.40 -4.47
N ALA A 144 -10.37 -9.83 -5.37
CA ALA A 144 -11.53 -9.03 -5.75
C ALA A 144 -12.49 -8.79 -4.56
N GLU A 145 -12.57 -9.73 -3.60
CA GLU A 145 -13.36 -9.58 -2.37
C GLU A 145 -12.82 -8.53 -1.38
N ASP A 146 -11.55 -8.13 -1.50
CA ASP A 146 -10.98 -7.07 -0.65
C ASP A 146 -11.46 -5.68 -1.10
N ILE A 147 -11.74 -5.51 -2.39
CA ILE A 147 -12.07 -4.21 -2.98
C ILE A 147 -13.30 -3.55 -2.33
N PRO A 148 -14.43 -4.26 -2.07
CA PRO A 148 -15.55 -3.69 -1.33
C PRO A 148 -15.19 -3.24 0.10
N VAL A 149 -14.24 -3.90 0.76
CA VAL A 149 -13.78 -3.49 2.11
C VAL A 149 -13.06 -2.15 2.02
N LEU A 150 -12.15 -2.01 1.04
CA LEU A 150 -11.42 -0.76 0.81
C LEU A 150 -12.37 0.37 0.41
N ASP A 151 -13.29 0.12 -0.52
CA ASP A 151 -14.27 1.10 -0.98
C ASP A 151 -15.22 1.56 0.14
N HIS A 152 -15.69 0.63 0.98
CA HIS A 152 -16.52 0.96 2.13
C HIS A 152 -15.81 1.89 3.10
N TRP A 153 -14.55 1.58 3.43
CA TRP A 153 -13.76 2.44 4.31
C TRP A 153 -13.57 3.84 3.70
N LEU A 154 -13.28 3.93 2.40
CA LEU A 154 -13.08 5.22 1.71
C LEU A 154 -14.35 6.09 1.62
N ARG A 155 -15.54 5.50 1.75
CA ARG A 155 -16.83 6.21 1.71
C ARG A 155 -17.39 6.52 3.09
N THR A 156 -16.76 6.00 4.14
CA THR A 156 -17.18 6.29 5.52
C THR A 156 -16.76 7.73 5.86
N PRO A 157 -17.67 8.57 6.42
CA PRO A 157 -17.39 9.96 6.74
C PRO A 157 -16.28 10.18 7.77
#